data_AF-A0A3G9IS64-F1
#
_entry.id   AF-A0A3G9IS64-F1
#
_cell.length_a   1.000
_cell.length_b   1.000
_cell.length_c   1.000
_cell.angle_alpha   90.00
_cell.angle_beta   90.00
_cell.angle_gamma   90.00
#
_symmetry.space_group_name_H-M   'P 1'
#
loop_
_entity.id
_entity.type
_entity.pdbx_description
1 polymer ?
#
loop_
_entity_poly.entity_id
_entity_poly.type
_entity_poly.pdbx_seq_one_letter_code
_entity_poly.pdbx_strand_id
1 'polypeptide(L)'
;MTTVLEPEIALSALCGAVANTEGEVPCRSYNPELWFAESPADLEYAKALCQSCPFQSACLDGALSRREPWGVWGGELFLQGAVIARKRPRGRPRKSEAA
;
A
#
# COMPACT_ATOMS: atom_id res chain seq x y z
N MET A 1 17.52 -46.33 -0.07
CA MET A 1 16.20 -46.17 0.57
C MET A 1 16.25 -44.86 1.33
N THR A 2 16.01 -43.75 0.63
CA THR A 2 16.16 -42.40 1.18
C THR A 2 14.79 -41.95 1.63
N THR A 3 14.61 -41.84 2.94
CA THR A 3 13.43 -41.22 3.55
C THR A 3 13.43 -39.74 3.21
N VAL A 4 12.38 -39.31 2.52
CA VAL A 4 12.01 -37.90 2.35
C VAL A 4 11.91 -37.25 3.73
N LEU A 5 12.69 -36.19 3.93
CA LEU A 5 12.52 -35.22 5.01
C LEU A 5 11.46 -34.23 4.53
N GLU A 6 10.18 -34.51 4.76
CA GLU A 6 9.15 -33.49 4.66
C GLU A 6 9.07 -32.76 6.00
N PRO A 7 9.12 -31.43 6.04
CA PRO A 7 8.75 -30.72 7.25
C PRO A 7 7.22 -30.74 7.32
N GLU A 8 6.65 -31.55 8.22
CA GLU A 8 5.25 -31.37 8.60
C GLU A 8 5.13 -30.06 9.41
N ILE A 9 5.15 -28.92 8.71
CA ILE A 9 4.88 -27.63 9.33
C ILE A 9 3.39 -27.63 9.67
N ALA A 10 3.07 -27.86 10.94
CA ALA A 10 1.71 -27.81 11.43
C ALA A 10 1.06 -26.45 11.11
N LEU A 11 -0.23 -26.46 10.76
CA LEU A 11 -1.00 -25.23 10.49
C LEU A 11 -0.95 -24.23 11.66
N SER A 12 -0.84 -24.74 12.89
CA SER A 12 -0.61 -23.93 14.09
C SER A 12 0.75 -23.24 14.13
N ALA A 13 1.81 -23.88 13.61
CA ALA A 13 3.14 -23.28 13.49
C ALA A 13 3.15 -22.17 12.42
N LEU A 14 2.43 -22.37 11.31
CA LEU A 14 2.22 -21.32 10.30
C LEU A 14 1.42 -20.14 10.88
N CYS A 15 0.37 -20.42 11.67
CA CYS A 15 -0.42 -19.38 12.32
C CYS A 15 0.40 -18.55 13.34
N GLY A 16 1.31 -19.19 14.07
CA GLY A 16 2.25 -18.51 14.95
C GLY A 16 3.26 -17.65 14.17
N ALA A 17 3.78 -18.15 13.05
CA ALA A 17 4.71 -17.42 12.21
C ALA A 17 4.08 -16.17 11.57
N VAL A 18 2.82 -16.22 11.12
CA VAL A 18 2.12 -15.04 10.58
C VAL A 18 1.69 -14.04 11.67
N ALA A 19 1.48 -14.50 12.90
CA ALA A 19 1.24 -13.60 14.03
C ALA A 19 2.50 -12.79 14.40
N ASN A 20 3.68 -13.31 14.10
CA ASN A 20 4.98 -12.67 14.33
C ASN A 20 5.41 -11.74 13.18
N THR A 21 4.50 -11.36 12.29
CA THR A 21 4.79 -10.28 11.32
C THR A 21 4.68 -8.95 12.06
N GLU A 22 5.69 -8.67 12.89
CA GLU A 22 5.77 -7.49 13.74
C GLU A 22 6.09 -6.27 12.90
N GLY A 23 5.12 -5.37 12.79
CA GLY A 23 5.30 -4.05 12.21
C GLY A 23 3.96 -3.32 12.17
N GLU A 24 3.98 -2.03 12.47
CA GLU A 24 2.80 -1.19 12.34
C GLU A 24 2.30 -1.24 10.90
N VAL A 25 1.00 -1.49 10.72
CA VAL A 25 0.32 -1.43 9.42
C VAL A 25 -0.53 -0.18 9.43
N PRO A 26 -0.03 0.97 8.94
CA PRO A 26 -0.65 2.27 9.21
C PRO A 26 -2.09 2.36 8.68
N CYS A 27 -2.40 1.73 7.54
CA CYS A 27 -3.76 1.70 6.99
C CYS A 27 -4.77 0.90 7.84
N ARG A 28 -4.30 0.12 8.83
CA ARG A 28 -5.13 -0.56 9.84
C ARG A 28 -5.12 0.16 11.19
N SER A 29 -4.07 0.93 11.49
CA SER A 29 -3.90 1.63 12.77
C SER A 29 -4.50 3.05 12.77
N TYR A 30 -4.54 3.72 11.61
CA TYR A 30 -5.08 5.06 11.43
C TYR A 30 -6.45 5.03 10.75
N ASN A 31 -7.09 6.20 10.60
CA ASN A 31 -8.37 6.32 9.89
C ASN A 31 -8.25 5.82 8.43
N PRO A 32 -8.99 4.76 8.03
CA PRO A 32 -8.92 4.20 6.68
C PRO A 32 -9.26 5.20 5.58
N GLU A 33 -10.18 6.15 5.85
CA GLU A 33 -10.60 7.18 4.89
C GLU A 33 -9.44 8.05 4.39
N LEU A 34 -8.34 8.12 5.16
CA LEU A 34 -7.16 8.88 4.79
C LEU A 34 -6.46 8.33 3.52
N TRP A 35 -6.43 7.01 3.34
CA TRP A 35 -5.87 6.36 2.13
C TRP A 35 -6.72 6.60 0.88
N PHE A 36 -7.92 7.11 1.08
CA PHE A 36 -8.96 7.32 0.09
C PHE A 36 -9.34 8.83 0.01
N ALA A 37 -8.54 9.70 0.62
CA ALA A 37 -8.87 11.11 0.73
C ALA A 37 -8.95 11.82 -0.64
N GLU A 38 -9.79 12.86 -0.73
CA GLU A 38 -9.85 13.70 -1.91
C GLU A 38 -8.78 14.78 -1.94
N SER A 39 -8.33 15.22 -0.76
CA SER A 39 -7.35 16.29 -0.59
C SER A 39 -5.96 15.81 -1.01
N PRO A 40 -5.24 16.56 -1.88
CA PRO A 40 -3.85 16.23 -2.19
C PRO A 40 -2.95 16.17 -0.95
N ALA A 41 -3.19 17.02 0.05
CA ALA A 41 -2.37 17.04 1.27
C ALA A 41 -2.57 15.76 2.10
N ASP A 42 -3.81 15.29 2.22
CA ASP A 42 -4.13 14.08 2.99
C ASP A 42 -3.61 12.83 2.29
N LEU A 43 -3.64 12.79 0.94
CA LEU A 43 -3.05 11.72 0.16
C LEU A 43 -1.53 11.65 0.31
N GLU A 44 -0.84 12.80 0.30
CA GLU A 44 0.61 12.81 0.55
C GLU A 44 0.93 12.40 2.00
N TYR A 45 0.07 12.76 2.96
CA TYR A 45 0.21 12.29 4.34
C TYR A 45 -0.01 10.77 4.46
N ALA A 46 -1.03 10.22 3.81
CA ALA A 46 -1.26 8.77 3.72
C ALA A 46 -0.05 8.04 3.09
N LYS A 47 0.52 8.59 2.01
CA LYS A 47 1.73 8.04 1.38
C LYS A 47 2.89 8.02 2.36
N ALA A 48 3.14 9.12 3.07
CA ALA A 48 4.21 9.21 4.06
C ALA A 48 4.04 8.20 5.19
N LEU A 49 2.82 8.01 5.70
CA LEU A 49 2.52 6.94 6.66
C LEU A 49 2.79 5.56 6.05
N CYS A 50 2.38 5.33 4.80
CA CYS A 50 2.53 4.04 4.15
C CYS A 50 4.01 3.61 3.98
N GLN A 51 4.95 4.57 3.95
CA GLN A 51 6.40 4.30 3.83
C GLN A 51 7.00 3.52 5.01
N SER A 52 6.36 3.51 6.19
CA SER A 52 6.81 2.70 7.33
C SER A 52 6.26 1.27 7.32
N CYS A 53 5.32 0.95 6.42
CA CYS A 53 4.65 -0.34 6.41
C CYS A 53 5.61 -1.44 5.91
N PRO A 54 5.73 -2.58 6.63
CA PRO A 54 6.58 -3.70 6.22
C PRO A 54 6.08 -4.43 4.97
N PHE A 55 4.81 -4.23 4.59
CA PHE A 55 4.15 -4.92 3.48
C PHE A 55 4.03 -4.07 2.20
N GLN A 56 4.80 -2.99 2.07
CA GLN A 56 4.67 -2.07 0.92
C GLN A 56 4.73 -2.78 -0.43
N SER A 57 5.75 -3.63 -0.63
CA SER A 57 5.96 -4.34 -1.90
C SER A 57 4.79 -5.26 -2.25
N ALA A 58 4.36 -6.10 -1.31
CA ALA A 58 3.23 -7.02 -1.51
C ALA A 58 1.90 -6.27 -1.70
N CYS A 59 1.71 -5.16 -0.98
CA CYS A 59 0.53 -4.30 -1.11
C CYS A 59 0.48 -3.63 -2.50
N LEU A 60 1.62 -3.11 -2.97
CA LEU A 60 1.74 -2.48 -4.29
C LEU A 60 1.50 -3.50 -5.41
N ASP A 61 2.11 -4.68 -5.34
CA ASP A 61 1.92 -5.75 -6.32
C ASP A 61 0.44 -6.16 -6.43
N GLY A 62 -0.21 -6.36 -5.27
CA GLY A 62 -1.63 -6.65 -5.23
C GLY A 62 -2.49 -5.54 -5.82
N ALA A 63 -2.16 -4.27 -5.56
CA ALA A 63 -2.90 -3.13 -6.10
C ALA A 63 -2.74 -3.00 -7.63
N LEU A 64 -1.54 -3.24 -8.15
CA LEU A 64 -1.27 -3.27 -9.59
C LEU A 64 -2.05 -4.40 -10.28
N SER A 65 -2.03 -5.61 -9.69
CA SER A 65 -2.76 -6.78 -10.21
C SER A 65 -4.27 -6.53 -10.31
N ARG A 66 -4.86 -5.91 -9.28
CA ARG A 66 -6.29 -5.57 -9.27
C ARG A 66 -6.64 -4.31 -10.07
N ARG A 67 -5.63 -3.55 -10.52
CA ARG A 67 -5.77 -2.23 -11.14
C ARG A 67 -6.64 -1.32 -10.27
N GLU A 68 -6.23 -1.19 -9.00
CA GLU A 68 -7.00 -0.43 -8.02
C GLU A 68 -7.35 0.95 -8.57
N PRO A 69 -8.64 1.33 -8.59
CA PRO A 69 -9.08 2.48 -9.35
C PRO A 69 -8.61 3.80 -8.73
N TRP A 70 -8.37 3.84 -7.42
CA TRP A 70 -7.93 5.02 -6.68
C TRP A 70 -7.40 4.68 -5.28
N GLY A 71 -6.74 5.64 -4.66
CA GLY A 71 -6.26 5.58 -3.27
C GLY A 71 -4.75 5.33 -3.16
N VAL A 72 -4.24 5.34 -1.93
CA VAL A 72 -2.84 5.06 -1.62
C VAL A 72 -2.65 3.57 -1.36
N TRP A 73 -1.73 2.94 -2.08
CA TRP A 73 -1.43 1.52 -1.98
C TRP A 73 0.08 1.29 -2.05
N GLY A 74 0.64 0.60 -1.06
CA GLY A 74 2.07 0.25 -1.03
C GLY A 74 3.01 1.45 -1.19
N GLY A 75 2.62 2.63 -0.70
CA GLY A 75 3.40 3.87 -0.82
C GLY A 75 3.08 4.73 -2.04
N GLU A 76 2.29 4.22 -2.99
CA GLU A 76 1.98 4.87 -4.25
C GLU A 76 0.53 5.36 -4.32
N LEU A 77 0.28 6.43 -5.07
CA LEU A 77 -1.08 6.93 -5.31
C LEU A 77 -1.61 6.38 -6.63
N PHE A 78 -2.79 5.78 -6.59
CA PHE A 78 -3.50 5.30 -7.76
C PHE A 78 -4.56 6.31 -8.20
N LEU A 79 -4.70 6.47 -9.50
CA LEU A 79 -5.80 7.17 -10.14
C LEU A 79 -6.11 6.50 -11.48
N GLN A 80 -7.36 6.08 -11.65
CA GLN A 80 -7.83 5.37 -12.85
C GLN A 80 -7.03 4.09 -13.16
N GLY A 81 -6.61 3.37 -12.11
CA GLY A 81 -5.84 2.12 -12.26
C GLY A 81 -4.36 2.33 -12.60
N ALA A 82 -3.87 3.57 -12.60
CA ALA A 82 -2.46 3.90 -12.85
C ALA A 82 -1.83 4.58 -11.64
N VAL A 83 -0.53 4.31 -11.44
CA VAL A 83 0.26 5.01 -10.41
C VAL A 83 0.56 6.43 -10.89
N ILE A 84 0.33 7.41 -10.01
CA ILE A 84 0.65 8.82 -10.21
C ILE A 84 1.49 9.33 -9.04
N ALA A 85 2.43 10.23 -9.32
CA ALA A 85 3.29 10.76 -8.27
C ALA A 85 2.52 11.58 -7.22
N ARG A 86 1.53 12.38 -7.65
CA ARG A 86 0.71 13.23 -6.78
C ARG A 86 -0.60 13.64 -7.45
N LYS A 87 -1.66 13.82 -6.67
CA LYS A 87 -2.93 14.39 -7.16
C LYS A 87 -2.76 15.88 -7.42
N ARG A 88 -3.10 16.34 -8.62
CA ARG A 88 -3.12 17.78 -8.93
C ARG A 88 -4.29 18.45 -8.19
N PRO A 89 -4.09 19.60 -7.53
CA PRO A 89 -5.20 20.31 -6.90
C PRO A 89 -6.24 20.72 -7.94
N ARG A 90 -7.51 20.72 -7.52
CA ARG A 90 -8.63 21.19 -8.35
C ARG A 90 -8.43 22.70 -8.61
N GLY A 91 -8.71 23.14 -9.83
CA GLY A 91 -8.61 24.55 -10.22
C GLY A 91 -8.07 24.75 -11.63
N ARG A 92 -8.21 25.98 -12.14
CA ARG A 92 -7.67 26.35 -13.45
C ARG A 92 -6.16 26.09 -13.45
N PRO A 93 -5.62 25.40 -14.48
CA PRO A 93 -4.19 25.34 -14.67
C PRO A 93 -3.58 26.73 -14.57
N ARG A 94 -2.55 26.89 -13.74
CA ARG A 94 -1.76 28.13 -13.77
C ARG A 94 -1.26 28.27 -15.21
N LYS A 95 -1.48 29.44 -15.82
CA LYS A 95 -0.87 29.79 -17.09
C LYS A 95 0.63 29.63 -16.87
N SER A 96 1.20 28.65 -17.54
CA SER A 96 2.45 27.97 -17.23
C SER A 96 3.65 28.90 -16.95
N GLU A 97 4.46 28.57 -15.94
CA GLU A 97 5.91 28.45 -16.19
C GLU A 97 6.10 27.06 -16.80
N ALA A 98 6.19 27.01 -18.13
CA ALA A 98 6.63 25.84 -18.84
C ALA A 98 8.16 25.95 -18.93
N ALA A 99 8.87 24.96 -18.41
CA ALA A 99 10.29 24.74 -18.61
C ALA A 99 10.46 23.32 -19.14
#